data_AF-A0AAV4B294-F1
#
_entry.id   AF-A0AAV4B294-F1
#
_cell.length_a   1.000
_cell.length_b   1.000
_cell.length_c   1.000
_cell.angle_alpha   90.00
_cell.angle_beta   90.00
_cell.angle_gamma   90.00
#
_symmetry.space_group_name_H-M   'P 1'
#
loop_
_entity.id
_entity.type
_entity.pdbx_description
1 polymer ?
#
loop_
_entity_poly.entity_id
_entity_poly.type
_entity_poly.pdbx_seq_one_letter_code
_entity_poly.pdbx_strand_id
1 'polypeptide(L)'
;MPNDTVGERDIILRQRDNSLKGICEFHPAYDALQYPVLFPKGTQGWSFYLKLSHGRKLTMLQFYCFHIITRPGNHILQALRLFQQFLVDVYAKIESERLSYIRREQGRLRADSYGALKDAFTAGHSDPQNVGQRVILPSSFTGGPR
;
A
#
# COMPACT_ATOMS: atom_id res chain seq x y z
N MET A 1 6.04 16.28 -22.40
CA MET A 1 6.64 15.59 -21.23
C MET A 1 5.49 15.09 -20.39
N PRO A 2 5.30 13.77 -20.21
CA PRO A 2 5.90 13.15 -19.03
C PRO A 2 6.19 11.64 -19.18
N ASN A 3 7.42 11.25 -18.88
CA ASN A 3 7.77 9.88 -18.50
C ASN A 3 8.41 9.96 -17.11
N ASP A 4 7.80 10.77 -16.23
CA ASP A 4 8.17 10.83 -14.83
C ASP A 4 7.75 9.50 -14.22
N THR A 5 8.66 8.53 -14.28
CA THR A 5 8.64 7.38 -13.40
C THR A 5 8.62 7.96 -11.99
N VAL A 6 7.44 8.05 -11.37
CA VAL A 6 7.29 8.37 -9.96
C VAL A 6 8.32 7.52 -9.23
N GLY A 7 9.35 8.18 -8.68
CA GLY A 7 10.47 7.49 -8.05
C GLY A 7 9.93 6.52 -7.00
N GLU A 8 10.45 5.30 -7.00
CA GLU A 8 10.11 4.32 -5.98
C GLU A 8 10.53 4.89 -4.62
N ARG A 9 9.64 4.88 -3.63
CA ARG A 9 9.96 5.40 -2.30
C ARG A 9 10.94 4.45 -1.64
N ASP A 10 12.18 4.91 -1.49
CA ASP A 10 13.24 4.15 -0.86
C ASP A 10 14.12 5.00 0.06
N ILE A 11 14.83 4.30 0.94
CA ILE A 11 15.88 4.86 1.79
C ILE A 11 17.17 4.17 1.42
N ILE A 12 18.15 4.93 0.95
CA ILE A 12 19.48 4.40 0.63
C ILE A 12 20.39 4.57 1.85
N LEU A 13 20.80 3.45 2.43
CA LEU A 13 21.77 3.42 3.52
C LEU A 13 23.18 3.27 2.98
N ARG A 14 24.10 4.09 3.47
CA ARG A 14 25.54 3.88 3.31
C ARG A 14 26.08 3.14 4.52
N GLN A 15 26.58 1.94 4.32
CA GLN A 15 27.17 1.12 5.37
C GLN A 15 28.63 1.55 5.64
N ARG A 16 29.19 1.11 6.78
CA ARG A 16 30.56 1.49 7.20
C ARG A 16 31.66 0.95 6.28
N ASP A 17 31.37 -0.14 5.57
CA ASP A 17 32.21 -0.72 4.51
C ASP A 17 32.07 0.02 3.17
N ASN A 18 31.38 1.17 3.16
CA ASN A 18 31.12 2.01 2.00
C ASN A 18 30.14 1.40 0.97
N SER A 19 29.49 0.28 1.30
CA SER A 19 28.45 -0.30 0.46
C SER A 19 27.13 0.47 0.58
N LEU A 20 26.34 0.44 -0.49
CA LEU A 20 25.01 1.06 -0.54
C LEU A 20 23.94 -0.01 -0.43
N LYS A 21 22.98 0.19 0.47
CA LYS A 21 21.84 -0.69 0.68
C LYS A 21 20.55 0.10 0.55
N GLY A 22 19.80 -0.17 -0.52
CA GLY A 22 18.45 0.36 -0.71
C GLY A 22 17.45 -0.39 0.18
N ILE A 23 16.59 0.37 0.85
CA ILE A 23 15.49 -0.13 1.67
C ILE A 23 14.20 0.39 1.05
N CYS A 24 13.39 -0.51 0.50
CA CYS A 24 12.09 -0.16 -0.05
C CYS A 24 11.08 0.22 1.04
N GLU A 25 10.02 0.92 0.65
CA GLU A 25 8.94 1.32 1.56
C GLU A 25 8.35 0.14 2.35
N PHE A 26 8.22 -1.05 1.77
CA PHE A 26 7.65 -2.22 2.45
C PHE A 26 8.59 -2.94 3.41
N HIS A 27 9.82 -2.45 3.59
CA HIS A 27 10.77 -3.07 4.49
C HIS A 27 10.44 -2.73 5.96
N PRO A 28 10.58 -3.68 6.92
CA PRO A 28 10.22 -3.45 8.32
C PRO A 28 11.01 -2.33 9.00
N ALA A 29 12.25 -2.10 8.57
CA ALA A 29 13.08 -1.01 9.09
C ALA A 29 12.73 0.38 8.53
N TYR A 30 11.91 0.47 7.48
CA TYR A 30 11.67 1.72 6.76
C TYR A 30 11.11 2.82 7.68
N ASP A 31 10.08 2.51 8.46
CA ASP A 31 9.41 3.51 9.30
C ASP A 31 10.34 4.06 10.40
N ALA A 32 11.17 3.19 10.99
CA ALA A 32 12.13 3.59 12.01
C ALA A 32 13.27 4.43 11.44
N LEU A 33 13.67 4.18 10.19
CA LEU A 33 14.68 4.96 9.49
C LEU A 33 14.15 6.32 9.03
N GLN A 34 12.89 6.38 8.58
CA GLN A 34 12.23 7.61 8.16
C GLN A 34 11.86 8.51 9.35
N TYR A 35 11.44 7.92 10.48
CA TYR A 35 11.06 8.65 11.69
C TYR A 35 11.80 8.18 12.94
N PRO A 36 13.12 8.44 13.05
CA PRO A 36 13.90 8.02 14.22
C PRO A 36 13.37 8.58 15.54
N VAL A 37 12.78 9.79 15.51
CA VAL A 37 12.19 10.44 16.70
C VAL A 37 10.91 9.73 17.16
N LEU A 38 10.10 9.20 16.24
CA LEU A 38 8.92 8.40 16.59
C LEU A 38 9.29 7.00 17.04
N PHE A 39 10.42 6.47 16.57
CA PHE A 39 10.86 5.10 16.86
C PHE A 39 12.28 5.08 17.42
N PRO A 40 12.53 5.67 18.61
CA PRO A 40 13.87 5.80 19.17
C PRO A 40 14.54 4.46 19.47
N LYS A 41 13.74 3.40 19.67
CA LYS A 41 14.23 2.03 19.89
C LYS A 41 14.40 1.22 18.60
N GLY A 42 14.15 1.81 17.42
CA GLY A 42 14.23 1.10 16.15
C GLY A 42 13.20 -0.02 16.02
N THR A 43 11.99 0.16 16.57
CA THR A 43 10.92 -0.84 16.50
C THR A 43 10.62 -1.18 15.05
N GLN A 44 10.51 -2.48 14.76
CA GLN A 44 10.18 -2.94 13.43
C GLN A 44 8.75 -2.55 13.05
N GLY A 45 8.61 -1.96 11.88
CA GLY A 45 7.33 -1.68 11.23
C GLY A 45 6.70 -2.95 10.65
N TRP A 46 5.71 -2.75 9.80
CA TRP A 46 4.98 -3.86 9.19
C TRP A 46 5.85 -4.68 8.23
N SER A 47 5.54 -5.98 8.13
CA SER A 47 6.15 -6.92 7.20
C SER A 47 5.13 -7.91 6.67
N PHE A 48 5.32 -8.39 5.43
CA PHE A 48 4.51 -9.46 4.84
C PHE A 48 4.53 -10.78 5.64
N TYR A 49 5.56 -10.99 6.46
CA TYR A 49 5.70 -12.18 7.29
C TYR A 49 4.90 -12.12 8.60
N LEU A 50 4.36 -10.95 8.97
CA LEU A 50 3.55 -10.81 10.18
C LEU A 50 2.17 -11.44 9.99
N LYS A 51 1.75 -12.20 11.00
CA LYS A 51 0.44 -12.87 11.05
C LYS A 51 -0.26 -12.53 12.35
N LEU A 52 -1.59 -12.50 12.31
CA LEU A 52 -2.40 -12.49 13.54
C LEU A 52 -2.24 -13.83 14.27
N SER A 53 -2.57 -13.85 15.56
CA SER A 53 -2.62 -15.07 16.39
C SER A 53 -3.37 -16.24 15.74
N HIS A 54 -4.43 -15.94 14.98
CA HIS A 54 -5.26 -16.92 14.26
C HIS A 54 -4.67 -17.38 12.91
N GLY A 55 -3.39 -17.12 12.63
CA GLY A 55 -2.72 -17.48 11.37
C GLY A 55 -3.13 -16.66 10.14
N ARG A 56 -4.06 -15.71 10.29
CA ARG A 56 -4.50 -14.81 9.22
C ARG A 56 -3.40 -13.80 8.88
N LYS A 57 -3.29 -13.43 7.61
CA LYS A 57 -2.37 -12.37 7.14
C LYS A 57 -2.74 -11.05 7.82
N LEU A 58 -1.73 -10.37 8.39
CA LEU A 58 -1.91 -9.04 8.97
C LEU A 58 -1.82 -8.00 7.85
N THR A 59 -2.88 -7.23 7.61
CA THR A 59 -2.82 -6.14 6.63
C THR A 59 -2.05 -4.94 7.17
N MET A 60 -1.43 -4.15 6.30
CA MET A 60 -0.75 -2.90 6.70
C MET A 60 -1.69 -1.98 7.47
N LEU A 61 -2.92 -1.84 6.99
CA LEU A 61 -3.94 -1.02 7.65
C LEU A 61 -4.20 -1.48 9.09
N GLN A 62 -4.40 -2.79 9.31
CA GLN A 62 -4.63 -3.33 10.66
C GLN A 62 -3.43 -3.06 11.58
N PHE A 63 -2.22 -3.22 11.08
CA PHE A 63 -1.00 -2.95 11.84
C PHE A 63 -0.90 -1.47 12.26
N TYR A 64 -1.08 -0.53 11.33
CA TYR A 64 -0.97 0.89 11.67
C TYR A 64 -2.14 1.39 12.51
N CYS A 65 -3.38 0.94 12.26
CA CYS A 65 -4.51 1.27 13.13
C CYS A 65 -4.27 0.81 14.57
N PHE A 66 -3.67 -0.37 14.76
CA PHE A 66 -3.30 -0.85 16.09
C PHE A 66 -2.26 0.05 16.79
N HIS A 67 -1.30 0.61 16.04
CA HIS A 67 -0.27 1.49 16.60
C HIS A 67 -0.78 2.93 16.84
N ILE A 68 -1.82 3.36 16.12
CA ILE A 68 -2.38 4.72 16.21
C ILE A 68 -3.55 4.78 17.21
N ILE A 69 -4.09 3.65 17.66
CA ILE A 69 -5.18 3.64 18.63
C ILE A 69 -4.79 4.35 19.93
N THR A 70 -5.70 5.18 20.45
CA THR A 70 -5.49 5.95 21.68
C THR A 70 -5.33 5.00 22.88
N ARG A 71 -4.13 4.99 23.47
CA ARG A 71 -3.80 4.23 24.69
C ARG A 71 -2.89 5.07 25.57
N PRO A 72 -2.95 4.90 26.90
CA PRO A 72 -2.00 5.55 27.80
C PRO A 72 -0.57 5.13 27.45
N GLY A 73 0.34 6.09 27.31
CA GLY A 73 1.74 5.86 26.96
C GLY A 73 2.05 5.75 25.46
N ASN A 74 1.08 6.01 24.57
CA ASN A 74 1.36 6.06 23.14
C ASN A 74 2.05 7.38 22.74
N HIS A 75 3.38 7.37 22.67
CA HIS A 75 4.20 8.54 22.33
C HIS A 75 4.04 8.99 20.87
N ILE A 76 3.59 8.10 19.97
CA ILE A 76 3.38 8.43 18.56
C ILE A 76 2.30 9.52 18.41
N LEU A 77 1.25 9.45 19.23
CA LEU A 77 0.15 10.43 19.24
C LEU A 77 0.56 11.79 19.83
N GLN A 78 1.64 11.83 20.61
CA GLN A 78 2.14 13.04 21.25
C GLN A 78 3.06 13.86 20.34
N ALA A 79 3.43 13.32 19.16
CA ALA A 79 4.36 13.95 18.24
C ALA A 79 3.75 15.07 17.37
N LEU A 80 2.50 15.47 17.62
CA LEU A 80 1.81 16.63 17.02
C LEU A 80 1.96 16.70 15.49
N ARG A 81 2.71 17.68 14.98
CA ARG A 81 2.90 17.90 13.53
C ARG A 81 3.60 16.73 12.85
N LEU A 82 4.56 16.10 13.54
CA LEU A 82 5.25 14.92 13.02
C LEU A 82 4.31 13.71 12.91
N PHE A 83 3.35 13.60 13.83
CA PHE A 83 2.30 12.60 13.76
C PHE A 83 1.42 12.77 12.51
N GLN A 84 1.03 14.00 12.18
CA GLN A 84 0.24 14.28 10.97
C GLN A 84 0.99 13.86 9.70
N GLN A 85 2.27 14.19 9.60
CA GLN A 85 3.11 13.77 8.48
C GLN A 85 3.20 12.24 8.40
N PHE A 86 3.49 11.59 9.52
CA PHE A 86 3.53 10.13 9.61
C PHE A 86 2.21 9.49 9.16
N LEU A 87 1.06 10.04 9.56
CA LEU A 87 -0.24 9.52 9.20
C LEU A 87 -0.52 9.60 7.69
N VAL A 88 -0.18 10.72 7.06
CA VAL A 88 -0.30 10.90 5.60
C VAL A 88 0.63 9.94 4.85
N ASP A 89 1.88 9.79 5.32
CA ASP A 89 2.86 8.91 4.69
C ASP A 89 2.47 7.43 4.81
N VAL A 90 1.95 7.01 5.98
CA VAL A 90 1.38 5.67 6.19
C VAL A 90 0.19 5.43 5.27
N TYR A 91 -0.72 6.40 5.12
CA TYR A 91 -1.84 6.26 4.20
C TYR A 91 -1.38 6.06 2.77
N ALA A 92 -0.44 6.89 2.30
CA ALA A 92 0.09 6.79 0.95
C ALA A 92 0.83 5.46 0.70
N LYS A 93 1.52 4.95 1.73
CA LYS A 93 2.17 3.62 1.72
C LYS A 93 1.16 2.48 1.57
N ILE A 94 0.04 2.55 2.30
CA ILE A 94 -1.06 1.56 2.19
C ILE A 94 -1.68 1.61 0.79
N GLU A 95 -1.92 2.80 0.24
CA GLU A 95 -2.45 2.94 -1.12
C GLU A 95 -1.46 2.43 -2.18
N SER A 96 -0.15 2.66 -2.00
CA SER A 96 0.89 2.08 -2.86
C SER A 96 0.84 0.55 -2.87
N GLU A 97 0.66 -0.08 -1.71
CA GLU A 97 0.52 -1.54 -1.58
C GLU A 97 -0.71 -2.05 -2.33
N ARG A 98 -1.86 -1.38 -2.16
CA ARG A 98 -3.13 -1.72 -2.84
C ARG A 98 -3.01 -1.58 -4.37
N LEU A 99 -2.44 -0.49 -4.85
CA LEU A 99 -2.20 -0.27 -6.27
C LEU A 99 -1.23 -1.30 -6.84
N SER A 100 -0.17 -1.63 -6.10
CA SER A 100 0.78 -2.68 -6.47
C SER A 100 0.11 -4.05 -6.54
N TYR A 101 -0.85 -4.34 -5.66
CA TYR A 101 -1.67 -5.54 -5.74
C TYR A 101 -2.55 -5.55 -7.00
N ILE A 102 -3.31 -4.49 -7.26
CA ILE A 102 -4.17 -4.38 -8.46
C ILE A 102 -3.34 -4.52 -9.73
N ARG A 103 -2.17 -3.86 -9.79
CA ARG A 103 -1.26 -3.92 -10.93
C ARG A 103 -0.77 -5.35 -11.20
N ARG A 104 -0.38 -6.09 -10.16
CA ARG A 104 0.09 -7.48 -10.27
C ARG A 104 -1.02 -8.45 -10.65
N GLU A 105 -2.21 -8.26 -10.08
CA GLU A 105 -3.34 -9.19 -10.22
C GLU A 105 -4.25 -8.89 -11.41
N GLN A 106 -3.85 -7.96 -12.29
CA GLN A 106 -4.70 -7.56 -13.41
C GLN A 106 -5.12 -8.71 -14.33
N GLY A 107 -4.28 -9.73 -14.49
CA GLY A 107 -4.64 -10.90 -15.29
C GLY A 107 -5.90 -11.60 -14.78
N ARG A 108 -5.97 -11.83 -13.46
CA ARG A 108 -7.12 -12.46 -12.82
C ARG A 108 -8.34 -11.54 -12.81
N LEU A 109 -8.15 -10.26 -12.50
CA LEU A 109 -9.24 -9.27 -12.52
C LEU A 109 -9.90 -9.16 -13.89
N ARG A 110 -9.10 -9.25 -14.97
CA ARG A 110 -9.62 -9.30 -16.34
C ARG A 110 -10.39 -10.58 -16.61
N ALA A 111 -9.88 -11.75 -16.20
CA ALA A 111 -10.58 -13.02 -16.38
C ALA A 111 -11.95 -13.04 -15.70
N ASP A 112 -12.04 -12.55 -14.46
CA ASP A 112 -13.31 -12.45 -13.72
C ASP A 112 -14.30 -11.50 -14.44
N SER A 113 -13.79 -10.40 -14.99
CA SER A 113 -14.61 -9.45 -15.76
C SER A 113 -15.12 -10.03 -17.08
N TYR A 114 -14.33 -10.87 -17.75
CA TYR A 114 -14.80 -11.60 -18.94
C TYR A 114 -15.92 -12.59 -18.60
N GLY A 115 -15.86 -13.25 -17.44
CA GLY A 115 -16.95 -14.11 -16.95
C GLY A 115 -18.25 -13.32 -16.79
N ALA A 116 -18.19 -12.21 -16.04
CA ALA A 116 -19.35 -11.34 -15.84
C ALA A 116 -19.90 -10.76 -17.15
N LEU A 117 -19.03 -10.41 -18.11
CA LEU A 117 -19.43 -9.88 -19.41
C LEU A 117 -20.09 -10.94 -20.30
N LYS A 118 -19.58 -12.18 -20.26
CA LYS A 118 -20.20 -13.32 -20.94
C LYS A 118 -21.59 -13.60 -20.38
N ASP A 119 -21.75 -13.56 -19.06
CA ASP A 119 -23.04 -13.77 -18.39
C ASP A 119 -24.05 -12.67 -18.77
N ALA A 120 -23.62 -11.41 -18.83
CA ALA A 120 -24.44 -10.29 -19.29
C ALA A 120 -24.85 -10.40 -20.77
N PHE A 121 -23.96 -10.90 -21.63
CA PHE A 121 -24.25 -11.15 -23.04
C PHE A 121 -25.28 -12.28 -23.21
N THR A 122 -25.18 -13.35 -22.41
CA THR A 122 -26.21 -14.41 -22.38
C THR A 122 -27.55 -13.92 -21.84
N ALA A 123 -27.56 -12.86 -21.02
CA ALA A 123 -28.77 -12.22 -20.49
C ALA A 123 -29.38 -11.16 -21.45
N GLY A 124 -28.90 -11.06 -22.69
CA GLY A 124 -29.52 -10.25 -23.75
C GLY A 124 -29.26 -8.74 -23.68
N HIS A 125 -28.30 -8.28 -22.86
CA HIS A 125 -27.92 -6.86 -22.81
C HIS A 125 -26.81 -6.59 -23.84
N SER A 126 -27.17 -5.98 -24.97
CA SER A 126 -26.28 -5.73 -26.09
C SER A 126 -25.85 -4.27 -26.17
N ASP A 127 -24.59 -3.99 -25.82
CA ASP A 127 -23.84 -2.86 -26.37
C ASP A 127 -22.34 -3.24 -26.52
N PRO A 128 -21.91 -3.72 -27.70
CA PRO A 128 -20.56 -4.24 -27.93
C PRO A 128 -19.49 -3.16 -28.17
N GLN A 129 -19.86 -1.88 -28.21
CA GLN A 129 -18.95 -0.79 -28.58
C GLN A 129 -18.01 -0.33 -27.45
N ASN A 130 -18.24 -0.78 -26.21
CA ASN A 130 -17.49 -0.34 -25.02
C ASN A 130 -16.62 -1.43 -24.38
N VAL A 131 -16.36 -2.52 -25.12
CA VAL A 131 -15.72 -3.73 -24.56
C VAL A 131 -14.19 -3.62 -24.62
N GLY A 132 -13.58 -3.25 -23.48
CA GLY A 132 -12.14 -3.47 -23.26
C GLY A 132 -11.46 -2.41 -22.42
N GLN A 133 -11.54 -2.51 -21.09
CA GLN A 133 -10.72 -1.66 -20.22
C GLN A 133 -9.33 -2.29 -20.00
N ARG A 134 -8.27 -1.60 -20.44
CA ARG A 134 -6.87 -2.09 -20.32
C ARG A 134 -6.44 -2.31 -18.87
N VAL A 135 -6.98 -1.55 -17.92
CA VAL A 135 -6.73 -1.68 -16.48
C VAL A 135 -8.08 -1.62 -15.78
N ILE A 136 -8.39 -2.64 -14.99
CA ILE A 136 -9.61 -2.69 -14.19
C ILE A 136 -9.28 -2.13 -12.81
N LEU A 137 -9.80 -0.93 -12.54
CA LEU A 137 -9.74 -0.33 -11.20
C LEU A 137 -11.05 -0.62 -10.47
N PRO A 138 -11.00 -0.96 -9.16
CA PRO A 138 -12.21 -1.07 -8.36
C PRO A 138 -12.97 0.26 -8.34
N SER A 139 -14.30 0.20 -8.31
CA SER A 139 -15.17 1.38 -8.19
C SER A 139 -14.95 2.17 -6.91
N SER A 140 -14.35 1.55 -5.89
CA SER A 140 -13.95 2.18 -4.63
C SER A 140 -12.69 3.03 -4.72
N PHE A 141 -11.95 3.00 -5.84
CA PHE A 141 -10.74 3.80 -6.01
C PHE A 141 -11.09 5.28 -6.29
N THR A 142 -10.61 6.18 -5.44
CA THR A 142 -10.82 7.62 -5.57
C THR A 142 -9.98 8.20 -6.71
N GLY A 143 -10.60 8.95 -7.61
CA GLY A 143 -9.92 9.56 -8.78
C GLY A 143 -9.72 8.62 -9.98
N GLY A 144 -10.35 7.43 -9.98
CA GLY A 144 -10.39 6.58 -11.18
C GLY A 144 -11.19 7.20 -12.33
N PRO A 145 -10.92 6.81 -13.59
CA PRO A 145 -11.74 7.22 -14.73
C PRO A 145 -13.16 6.70 -14.52
N ARG A 146 -14.11 7.63 -14.35
CA ARG A 146 -15.54 7.36 -14.30
C ARG A 146 -16.16 7.60 -15.66
#